data_AF-A0A7Y5IXI0-F1
#
_entry.id   AF-A0A7Y5IXI0-F1
#
_cell.length_a   1.000
_cell.length_b   1.000
_cell.length_c   1.000
_cell.angle_alpha   90.00
_cell.angle_beta   90.00
_cell.angle_gamma   90.00
#
_symmetry.space_group_name_H-M   'P 1'
#
loop_
_entity.id
_entity.type
_entity.pdbx_description
1 polymer ?
#
loop_
_entity_poly.entity_id
_entity_poly.type
_entity_poly.pdbx_seq_one_letter_code
_entity_poly.pdbx_strand_id
1 'polypeptide(L)'
;MIELSPENIALLWNAKQYGFSDVQIARRWNLTELEVRELRRRAGVWPVFKLVDTCAAEFEAYTPYYYSTYETPSRVRGPEGSFSPFSESEIRKSGRPTVIILGGGANRIGQGIEFDYCCCHAAFALRDAGYDTVMVNSNPETVSTDYDTSTRLYFEPLTFENILNVVEVEDPIGVIVQFGGQTPLNLALKLEAAGVPILGTSPKSIDCTEDRKFFGHFLNEMGIRQPDGGTATDFEEAVEVARRIGFPVLVRPSFVLGGRAMEIVYDEDSLRQYVARAVEASPERPILIDRFLDDAIEVDVDAICDGERAVIGGIMEHIEQAGIHSGDSACVLPPRTLSDRVLAEIRDHTKRIALALGVKGLMNVQYAVQHCPEEPDGRVYVLEVNPRASRTVPFVSKATGVPLARLAALVMVGKSLEELGLVEEPGVKFFSVKEAVLPFVKFRDVDPLLGPEMRSTGEVMGISDSFAVAFGKAQAASGSGLPS
;
A
#
# COMPACT_ATOMS: atom_id res chain seq x y z
N MET A 1 16.68 23.74 -37.07
CA MET A 1 15.59 23.03 -36.35
C MET A 1 16.19 21.74 -35.84
N ILE A 2 16.04 21.43 -34.55
CA ILE A 2 16.49 20.13 -34.02
C ILE A 2 15.50 19.08 -34.55
N GLU A 3 16.02 18.06 -35.21
CA GLU A 3 15.20 16.95 -35.70
C GLU A 3 14.72 16.13 -34.49
N LEU A 4 13.39 16.14 -34.25
CA LEU A 4 12.72 15.39 -33.20
C LEU A 4 12.54 13.93 -33.63
N SER A 5 13.65 13.23 -33.85
CA SER A 5 13.67 11.82 -34.27
C SER A 5 14.17 10.92 -33.12
N PRO A 6 13.58 9.73 -32.92
CA PRO A 6 14.13 8.69 -32.03
C PRO A 6 15.55 8.24 -32.38
N GLU A 7 16.02 8.49 -33.60
CA GLU A 7 17.38 8.20 -34.05
C GLU A 7 18.40 9.24 -33.58
N ASN A 8 17.94 10.40 -33.11
CA ASN A 8 18.80 11.47 -32.63
C ASN A 8 19.24 11.23 -31.18
N ILE A 9 20.29 10.41 -31.02
CA ILE A 9 20.86 10.04 -29.71
C ILE A 9 21.24 11.28 -28.87
N ALA A 10 21.76 12.34 -29.51
CA ALA A 10 22.13 13.57 -28.81
C ALA A 10 20.90 14.28 -28.22
N LEU A 11 19.77 14.29 -28.94
CA LEU A 11 18.51 14.81 -28.42
C LEU A 11 17.98 13.95 -27.27
N LEU A 12 18.03 12.61 -27.40
CA LEU A 12 17.63 11.69 -26.33
C LEU A 12 18.45 11.94 -25.06
N TRP A 13 19.78 12.02 -25.20
CA TRP A 13 20.68 12.35 -24.10
C TRP A 13 20.30 13.67 -23.43
N ASN A 14 20.19 14.76 -24.21
CA ASN A 14 19.81 16.08 -23.68
C ASN A 14 18.44 16.06 -22.98
N ALA A 15 17.45 15.35 -23.54
CA ALA A 15 16.16 15.21 -22.90
C ALA A 15 16.26 14.54 -21.52
N LYS A 16 17.08 13.48 -21.39
CA LYS A 16 17.32 12.83 -20.10
C LYS A 16 18.10 13.73 -19.13
N GLN A 17 19.08 14.51 -19.60
CA GLN A 17 19.77 15.51 -18.76
C GLN A 17 18.83 16.61 -18.25
N TYR A 18 17.81 16.96 -19.02
CA TYR A 18 16.77 17.90 -18.59
C TYR A 18 15.66 17.25 -17.75
N GLY A 19 15.77 15.96 -17.41
CA GLY A 19 14.83 15.26 -16.53
C GLY A 19 13.55 14.79 -17.19
N PHE A 20 13.47 14.74 -18.53
CA PHE A 20 12.30 14.16 -19.20
C PHE A 20 12.21 12.65 -18.93
N SER A 21 11.05 12.19 -18.48
CA SER A 21 10.81 10.75 -18.28
C SER A 21 10.61 10.02 -19.60
N ASP A 22 10.82 8.71 -19.58
CA ASP A 22 10.59 7.84 -20.74
C ASP A 22 9.13 7.91 -21.19
N VAL A 23 8.17 8.08 -20.26
CA VAL A 23 6.74 8.30 -20.57
C VAL A 23 6.51 9.61 -21.33
N GLN A 24 7.19 10.70 -20.93
CA GLN A 24 7.04 11.99 -21.60
C GLN A 24 7.63 11.97 -23.01
N ILE A 25 8.79 11.33 -23.16
CA ILE A 25 9.45 11.14 -24.45
C ILE A 25 8.60 10.22 -25.36
N ALA A 26 8.09 9.13 -24.80
CA ALA A 26 7.24 8.15 -25.48
C ALA A 26 5.99 8.82 -26.08
N ARG A 27 5.29 9.64 -25.28
CA ARG A 27 4.15 10.44 -25.76
C ARG A 27 4.52 11.37 -26.92
N ARG A 28 5.72 11.97 -26.89
CA ARG A 28 6.15 12.88 -27.95
C ARG A 28 6.54 12.17 -29.24
N TRP A 29 7.12 10.97 -29.13
CA TRP A 29 7.58 10.18 -30.27
C TRP A 29 6.58 9.11 -30.74
N ASN A 30 5.39 9.06 -30.13
CA ASN A 30 4.38 8.03 -30.40
C ASN A 30 4.94 6.61 -30.23
N LEU A 31 5.68 6.42 -29.15
CA LEU A 31 6.24 5.14 -28.69
C LEU A 31 5.61 4.78 -27.34
N THR A 32 5.90 3.57 -26.88
CA THR A 32 5.67 3.12 -25.52
C THR A 32 6.86 3.48 -24.62
N GLU A 33 6.64 3.52 -23.31
CA GLU A 33 7.70 3.75 -22.33
C GLU A 33 8.84 2.72 -22.44
N LEU A 34 8.50 1.44 -22.70
CA LEU A 34 9.48 0.38 -22.88
C LEU A 34 10.30 0.54 -24.17
N GLU A 35 9.69 0.98 -25.27
CA GLU A 35 10.43 1.26 -26.51
C GLU A 35 11.43 2.40 -26.32
N VAL A 36 11.07 3.46 -25.58
CA VAL A 36 12.01 4.54 -25.23
C VAL A 36 13.13 4.03 -24.35
N ARG A 37 12.81 3.19 -23.35
CA ARG A 37 13.82 2.53 -22.52
C ARG A 37 14.80 1.74 -23.38
N GLU A 38 14.33 0.86 -24.25
CA GLU A 38 15.20 0.05 -25.13
C GLU A 38 16.01 0.89 -26.13
N LEU A 39 15.47 2.04 -26.58
CA LEU A 39 16.25 3.03 -27.34
C LEU A 39 17.40 3.61 -26.51
N ARG A 40 17.13 4.02 -25.27
CA ARG A 40 18.17 4.51 -24.35
C ARG A 40 19.25 3.46 -24.12
N ARG A 41 18.87 2.22 -23.83
CA ARG A 41 19.80 1.10 -23.59
C ARG A 41 20.73 0.86 -24.78
N ARG A 42 20.16 0.77 -25.99
CA ARG A 42 20.93 0.59 -27.23
C ARG A 42 21.86 1.76 -27.53
N ALA A 43 21.45 2.98 -27.17
CA ALA A 43 22.24 4.18 -27.35
C ALA A 43 23.27 4.43 -26.23
N GLY A 44 23.34 3.57 -25.20
CA GLY A 44 24.23 3.76 -24.05
C GLY A 44 23.82 4.93 -23.14
N VAL A 45 22.56 5.36 -23.18
CA VAL A 45 22.01 6.46 -22.39
C VAL A 45 21.50 5.93 -21.04
N TRP A 46 22.41 5.84 -20.09
CA TRP A 46 22.15 5.33 -18.74
C TRP A 46 22.25 6.44 -17.69
N PRO A 47 21.41 6.42 -16.65
CA PRO A 47 21.67 7.25 -15.49
C PRO A 47 22.90 6.72 -14.74
N VAL A 48 23.59 7.63 -14.08
CA VAL A 48 24.54 7.33 -13.01
C VAL A 48 23.95 7.74 -11.68
N PHE A 49 24.41 7.10 -10.60
CA PHE A 49 23.96 7.42 -9.26
C PHE A 49 25.06 8.13 -8.50
N LYS A 50 24.74 9.31 -7.97
CA LYS A 50 25.67 10.17 -7.23
C LYS A 50 25.32 10.21 -5.77
N LEU A 51 26.34 10.42 -4.94
CA LEU A 51 26.21 10.41 -3.50
C LEU A 51 25.95 11.83 -2.96
N VAL A 52 25.10 11.93 -1.93
CA VAL A 52 24.89 13.17 -1.19
C VAL A 52 25.93 13.26 -0.06
N ASP A 53 26.84 14.23 -0.16
CA ASP A 53 28.03 14.32 0.70
C ASP A 53 28.10 15.59 1.57
N THR A 54 27.14 16.51 1.44
CA THR A 54 27.07 17.83 2.09
C THR A 54 28.16 18.84 1.70
N CYS A 55 29.18 18.44 0.92
CA CYS A 55 30.40 19.21 0.68
C CYS A 55 30.85 19.27 -0.79
N ALA A 56 29.98 18.85 -1.73
CA ALA A 56 30.24 18.92 -3.17
C ALA A 56 31.56 18.23 -3.58
N ALA A 57 31.75 17.01 -3.09
CA ALA A 57 32.91 16.14 -3.28
C ALA A 57 34.24 16.69 -2.75
N GLU A 58 34.23 17.70 -1.85
CA GLU A 58 35.45 18.14 -1.17
C GLU A 58 36.03 17.03 -0.27
N PHE A 59 35.16 16.25 0.37
CA PHE A 59 35.52 15.14 1.24
C PHE A 59 34.80 13.85 0.81
N GLU A 60 35.46 12.72 1.05
CA GLU A 60 34.83 11.41 0.86
C GLU A 60 33.72 11.21 1.89
N ALA A 61 32.47 11.14 1.43
CA ALA A 61 31.34 10.80 2.27
C ALA A 61 31.16 9.29 2.36
N TYR A 62 30.74 8.83 3.54
CA TYR A 62 30.45 7.41 3.83
C TYR A 62 28.95 7.10 3.85
N THR A 63 28.13 8.14 3.85
CA THR A 63 26.68 8.05 3.91
C THR A 63 26.12 7.47 2.60
N PRO A 64 25.39 6.35 2.64
CA PRO A 64 24.97 5.63 1.44
C PRO A 64 23.67 6.22 0.87
N TYR A 65 23.66 7.53 0.61
CA TYR A 65 22.51 8.31 0.11
C TYR A 65 22.75 8.70 -1.34
N TYR A 66 21.97 8.14 -2.26
CA TYR A 66 22.10 8.31 -3.70
C TYR A 66 20.90 8.99 -4.36
N TYR A 67 21.17 9.65 -5.49
CA TYR A 67 20.18 10.12 -6.46
C TYR A 67 20.69 9.85 -7.88
N SER A 68 19.77 9.66 -8.83
CA SER A 68 20.11 9.44 -10.24
C SER A 68 20.32 10.76 -10.99
N THR A 69 21.22 10.73 -11.96
CA THR A 69 21.45 11.84 -12.89
C THR A 69 22.02 11.35 -14.21
N TYR A 70 21.80 12.10 -15.28
CA TYR A 70 22.45 11.86 -16.58
C TYR A 70 23.64 12.82 -16.71
N GLU A 71 24.72 12.54 -15.97
CA GLU A 71 25.90 13.41 -15.97
C GLU A 71 26.70 13.28 -17.28
N THR A 72 27.14 14.42 -17.83
CA THR A 72 28.07 14.45 -18.95
C THR A 72 29.37 13.73 -18.56
N PRO A 73 29.82 12.69 -19.29
CA PRO A 73 31.02 11.96 -18.92
C PRO A 73 32.25 12.87 -18.77
N SER A 74 32.87 12.83 -17.61
CA SER A 74 34.14 13.52 -17.34
C SER A 74 35.27 12.82 -18.10
N ARG A 75 36.33 13.57 -18.44
CA ARG A 75 37.49 13.00 -19.14
C ARG A 75 38.56 12.62 -18.12
N VAL A 76 38.80 11.33 -17.94
CA VAL A 76 39.89 10.82 -17.09
C VAL A 76 41.10 10.53 -17.95
N ARG A 77 42.29 10.90 -17.48
CA ARG A 77 43.56 10.64 -18.16
C ARG A 77 44.01 9.22 -17.83
N GLY A 78 44.00 8.33 -18.82
CA GLY A 78 44.48 6.97 -18.69
C GLY A 78 46.01 6.88 -18.51
N PRO A 79 46.55 5.70 -18.18
CA PRO A 79 47.99 5.46 -17.98
C PRO A 79 48.86 5.88 -19.17
N GLU A 80 48.29 5.84 -20.37
CA GLU A 80 48.95 6.19 -21.64
C GLU A 80 48.78 7.67 -22.04
N GLY A 81 48.17 8.48 -21.17
CA GLY A 81 47.94 9.91 -21.40
C GLY A 81 46.74 10.24 -22.29
N SER A 82 45.99 9.24 -22.77
CA SER A 82 44.71 9.43 -23.48
C SER A 82 43.59 9.81 -22.52
N PHE A 83 42.66 10.67 -22.96
CA PHE A 83 41.47 11.01 -22.20
C PHE A 83 40.32 10.08 -22.61
N SER A 84 39.76 9.32 -21.67
CA SER A 84 38.54 8.54 -21.88
C SER A 84 37.35 9.20 -21.19
N PRO A 85 36.18 9.31 -21.85
CA PRO A 85 34.95 9.70 -21.18
C PRO A 85 34.61 8.63 -20.12
N PHE A 86 34.30 9.08 -18.91
CA PHE A 86 33.99 8.26 -17.75
C PHE A 86 32.90 8.96 -16.93
N SER A 87 31.81 8.26 -16.68
CA SER A 87 30.80 8.64 -15.71
C SER A 87 30.55 7.39 -14.88
N GLU A 88 30.98 7.39 -13.63
CA GLU A 88 30.81 6.26 -12.73
C GLU A 88 29.71 6.56 -11.73
N SER A 89 28.90 5.54 -11.47
CA SER A 89 28.01 5.53 -10.32
C SER A 89 28.82 5.32 -9.05
N GLU A 90 28.58 6.14 -8.03
CA GLU A 90 29.33 6.12 -6.77
C GLU A 90 28.80 5.04 -5.79
N ILE A 91 28.05 4.07 -6.29
CA ILE A 91 27.35 3.07 -5.49
C ILE A 91 28.35 2.10 -4.88
N ARG A 92 28.26 1.94 -3.56
CA ARG A 92 29.11 1.04 -2.79
C ARG A 92 28.33 -0.19 -2.34
N LYS A 93 28.64 -1.35 -2.93
CA LYS A 93 28.03 -2.64 -2.56
C LYS A 93 28.90 -3.42 -1.59
N SER A 94 28.30 -4.08 -0.60
CA SER A 94 29.03 -4.91 0.36
C SER A 94 29.28 -6.34 -0.13
N GLY A 95 28.63 -6.75 -1.22
CA GLY A 95 28.65 -8.13 -1.73
C GLY A 95 27.63 -9.07 -1.06
N ARG A 96 26.87 -8.59 -0.07
CA ARG A 96 25.76 -9.35 0.53
C ARG A 96 24.55 -9.42 -0.41
N PRO A 97 23.69 -10.45 -0.28
CA PRO A 97 22.42 -10.49 -1.00
C PRO A 97 21.60 -9.24 -0.70
N THR A 98 21.09 -8.61 -1.76
CA THR A 98 20.42 -7.31 -1.68
C THR A 98 18.91 -7.45 -1.82
N VAL A 99 18.16 -6.83 -0.91
CA VAL A 99 16.70 -6.72 -0.99
C VAL A 99 16.32 -5.25 -1.14
N ILE A 100 15.57 -4.94 -2.19
CA ILE A 100 15.00 -3.60 -2.39
C ILE A 100 13.65 -3.51 -1.70
N ILE A 101 13.42 -2.40 -1.00
CA ILE A 101 12.15 -2.05 -0.37
C ILE A 101 11.64 -0.77 -1.02
N LEU A 102 10.47 -0.84 -1.64
CA LEU A 102 9.83 0.33 -2.24
C LEU A 102 8.96 1.04 -1.21
N GLY A 103 9.23 2.33 -0.98
CA GLY A 103 8.42 3.22 -0.16
C GLY A 103 7.10 3.60 -0.83
N GLY A 104 6.36 4.54 -0.21
CA GLY A 104 5.07 5.01 -0.72
C GLY A 104 5.10 6.32 -1.51
N GLY A 105 6.21 7.08 -1.41
CA GLY A 105 6.29 8.44 -1.94
C GLY A 105 5.60 9.42 -0.99
N ALA A 106 5.14 10.55 -1.53
CA ALA A 106 4.51 11.59 -0.73
C ALA A 106 3.28 11.07 0.05
N ASN A 107 3.22 11.43 1.33
CA ASN A 107 2.07 11.16 2.18
C ASN A 107 0.81 11.86 1.62
N ARG A 108 -0.33 11.17 1.73
CA ARG A 108 -1.65 11.67 1.36
C ARG A 108 -2.71 10.94 2.17
N ILE A 109 -3.94 11.46 2.19
CA ILE A 109 -5.07 10.78 2.85
C ILE A 109 -5.18 9.34 2.31
N GLY A 110 -5.24 8.37 3.22
CA GLY A 110 -5.24 6.94 2.92
C GLY A 110 -3.87 6.30 2.66
N GLN A 111 -2.80 7.09 2.49
CA GLN A 111 -1.40 6.65 2.34
C GLN A 111 -0.48 7.52 3.21
N GLY A 112 -0.41 7.19 4.49
CA GLY A 112 0.36 7.95 5.45
C GLY A 112 1.61 7.24 5.95
N ILE A 113 2.03 7.65 7.15
CA ILE A 113 3.23 7.20 7.83
C ILE A 113 3.18 5.72 8.24
N GLU A 114 2.00 5.10 8.21
CA GLU A 114 1.80 3.70 8.58
C GLU A 114 2.54 2.76 7.61
N PHE A 115 2.61 3.15 6.34
CA PHE A 115 3.36 2.43 5.30
C PHE A 115 4.86 2.67 5.44
N ASP A 116 5.27 3.90 5.79
CA ASP A 116 6.67 4.22 6.10
C ASP A 116 7.21 3.40 7.28
N TYR A 117 6.39 3.24 8.33
CA TYR A 117 6.68 2.37 9.47
C TYR A 117 6.95 0.93 9.01
N CYS A 118 6.12 0.39 8.12
CA CYS A 118 6.29 -0.97 7.60
C CYS A 118 7.59 -1.11 6.78
N CYS A 119 7.89 -0.14 5.90
CA CYS A 119 9.12 -0.10 5.12
C CYS A 119 10.37 -0.03 6.01
N CYS A 120 10.37 0.83 7.04
CA CYS A 120 11.46 0.91 8.02
C CYS A 120 11.67 -0.41 8.74
N HIS A 121 10.58 -1.02 9.24
CA HIS A 121 10.67 -2.29 9.96
C HIS A 121 11.16 -3.45 9.07
N ALA A 122 10.83 -3.45 7.77
CA ALA A 122 11.42 -4.39 6.82
C ALA A 122 12.94 -4.20 6.69
N ALA A 123 13.39 -2.96 6.51
CA ALA A 123 14.82 -2.64 6.39
C ALA A 123 15.58 -3.08 7.65
N PHE A 124 15.05 -2.79 8.83
CA PHE A 124 15.67 -3.21 10.08
C PHE A 124 15.74 -4.73 10.21
N ALA A 125 14.64 -5.44 9.92
CA ALA A 125 14.58 -6.90 10.05
C ALA A 125 15.54 -7.61 9.10
N LEU A 126 15.57 -7.18 7.84
CA LEU A 126 16.41 -7.80 6.81
C LEU A 126 17.89 -7.49 7.02
N ARG A 127 18.22 -6.26 7.46
CA ARG A 127 19.60 -5.91 7.82
C ARG A 127 20.11 -6.77 8.99
N ASP A 128 19.29 -6.95 10.02
CA ASP A 128 19.63 -7.81 11.16
C ASP A 128 19.76 -9.30 10.74
N ALA A 129 19.05 -9.72 9.69
CA ALA A 129 19.18 -11.04 9.08
C ALA A 129 20.35 -11.16 8.08
N GLY A 130 21.17 -10.12 7.91
CA GLY A 130 22.39 -10.16 7.11
C GLY A 130 22.24 -9.78 5.64
N TYR A 131 21.10 -9.20 5.24
CA TYR A 131 20.90 -8.67 3.88
C TYR A 131 21.41 -7.23 3.77
N ASP A 132 21.83 -6.86 2.56
CA ASP A 132 21.90 -5.44 2.19
C ASP A 132 20.47 -4.96 1.91
N THR A 133 20.04 -3.92 2.61
CA THR A 133 18.72 -3.34 2.43
C THR A 133 18.82 -2.06 1.62
N VAL A 134 18.08 -2.00 0.53
CA VAL A 134 18.05 -0.84 -0.37
C VAL A 134 16.68 -0.19 -0.27
N MET A 135 16.60 1.02 0.28
CA MET A 135 15.35 1.78 0.31
C MET A 135 15.24 2.64 -0.94
N VAL A 136 14.10 2.58 -1.63
CA VAL A 136 13.75 3.51 -2.71
C VAL A 136 12.52 4.29 -2.30
N ASN A 137 12.66 5.59 -2.04
CA ASN A 137 11.55 6.46 -1.67
C ASN A 137 11.91 7.92 -1.97
N SER A 138 10.92 8.82 -1.97
CA SER A 138 11.11 10.25 -2.29
C SER A 138 10.40 11.20 -1.34
N ASN A 139 9.91 10.70 -0.20
CA ASN A 139 9.25 11.54 0.78
C ASN A 139 10.25 12.12 1.78
N PRO A 140 10.55 13.43 1.76
CA PRO A 140 11.57 14.01 2.64
C PRO A 140 11.20 14.01 4.12
N GLU A 141 9.94 13.79 4.47
CA GLU A 141 9.45 13.82 5.86
C GLU A 141 9.66 12.51 6.61
N THR A 142 10.06 11.45 5.92
CA THR A 142 9.96 10.08 6.42
C THR A 142 11.24 9.52 7.01
N VAL A 143 11.10 8.55 7.91
CA VAL A 143 12.25 7.84 8.49
C VAL A 143 12.86 6.88 7.48
N SER A 144 12.10 6.35 6.51
CA SER A 144 12.67 5.50 5.45
C SER A 144 13.71 6.22 4.60
N THR A 145 13.58 7.54 4.44
CA THR A 145 14.53 8.40 3.71
C THR A 145 15.63 8.97 4.60
N ASP A 146 15.72 8.51 5.85
CA ASP A 146 16.93 8.68 6.65
C ASP A 146 17.98 7.65 6.18
N TYR A 147 19.21 8.11 5.97
CA TYR A 147 20.31 7.26 5.51
C TYR A 147 20.72 6.20 6.54
N ASP A 148 20.37 6.34 7.82
CA ASP A 148 20.62 5.34 8.87
C ASP A 148 19.62 4.15 8.80
N THR A 149 18.52 4.31 8.05
CA THR A 149 17.44 3.32 8.03
C THR A 149 17.76 2.08 7.20
N SER A 150 18.52 2.24 6.11
CA SER A 150 18.83 1.18 5.16
C SER A 150 20.32 1.11 4.88
N THR A 151 20.80 0.01 4.28
CA THR A 151 22.21 -0.09 3.86
C THR A 151 22.52 0.90 2.74
N ARG A 152 21.54 1.16 1.85
CA ARG A 152 21.63 2.15 0.78
C ARG A 152 20.26 2.79 0.55
N LEU A 153 20.23 4.11 0.47
CA LEU A 153 19.05 4.90 0.17
C LEU A 153 19.16 5.48 -1.24
N TYR A 154 18.14 5.24 -2.06
CA TYR A 154 17.93 5.92 -3.33
C TYR A 154 16.76 6.88 -3.18
N PHE A 155 17.05 8.18 -3.15
CA PHE A 155 16.04 9.21 -3.08
C PHE A 155 15.51 9.51 -4.49
N GLU A 156 14.63 8.62 -4.94
CA GLU A 156 14.18 8.54 -6.32
C GLU A 156 12.64 8.59 -6.42
N PRO A 157 12.10 9.12 -7.53
CA PRO A 157 10.68 8.98 -7.84
C PRO A 157 10.29 7.49 -7.90
N LEU A 158 9.17 7.13 -7.29
CA LEU A 158 8.61 5.77 -7.38
C LEU A 158 7.87 5.56 -8.70
N THR A 159 8.64 5.57 -9.79
CA THR A 159 8.15 5.29 -11.13
C THR A 159 8.77 4.00 -11.66
N PHE A 160 8.11 3.39 -12.64
CA PHE A 160 8.62 2.19 -13.29
C PHE A 160 10.04 2.40 -13.86
N GLU A 161 10.30 3.53 -14.53
CA GLU A 161 11.61 3.87 -15.07
C GLU A 161 12.69 3.93 -13.99
N ASN A 162 12.48 4.74 -12.95
CA ASN A 162 13.47 4.96 -11.89
C ASN A 162 13.75 3.69 -11.09
N ILE A 163 12.70 2.93 -10.75
CA ILE A 163 12.85 1.66 -10.03
C ILE A 163 13.65 0.66 -10.85
N LEU A 164 13.40 0.53 -12.16
CA LEU A 164 14.20 -0.36 -13.01
C LEU A 164 15.66 0.06 -13.09
N ASN A 165 15.95 1.36 -13.13
CA ASN A 165 17.33 1.85 -13.11
C ASN A 165 18.05 1.43 -11.81
N VAL A 166 17.37 1.48 -10.67
CA VAL A 166 17.93 1.00 -9.39
C VAL A 166 18.09 -0.52 -9.39
N VAL A 167 17.08 -1.27 -9.85
CA VAL A 167 17.11 -2.75 -9.91
C VAL A 167 18.29 -3.23 -10.75
N GLU A 168 18.53 -2.64 -11.92
CA GLU A 168 19.63 -3.03 -12.81
C GLU A 168 21.00 -2.79 -12.19
N VAL A 169 21.16 -1.69 -11.44
CA VAL A 169 22.44 -1.41 -10.81
C VAL A 169 22.62 -2.19 -9.53
N GLU A 170 21.57 -2.46 -8.75
CA GLU A 170 21.66 -3.22 -7.50
C GLU A 170 21.72 -4.75 -7.70
N ASP A 171 21.10 -5.27 -8.75
CA ASP A 171 20.95 -6.72 -9.02
C ASP A 171 20.42 -7.47 -7.77
N PRO A 172 19.21 -7.13 -7.30
CA PRO A 172 18.69 -7.64 -6.04
C PRO A 172 18.24 -9.10 -6.17
N ILE A 173 18.32 -9.84 -5.05
CA ILE A 173 17.67 -11.15 -4.96
C ILE A 173 16.14 -11.03 -4.89
N GLY A 174 15.63 -9.83 -4.62
CA GLY A 174 14.21 -9.60 -4.43
C GLY A 174 13.81 -8.16 -4.14
N VAL A 175 12.56 -7.82 -4.47
CA VAL A 175 11.94 -6.51 -4.26
C VAL A 175 10.64 -6.67 -3.47
N ILE A 176 10.48 -5.90 -2.39
CA ILE A 176 9.26 -5.81 -1.59
C ILE A 176 8.43 -4.63 -2.07
N VAL A 177 7.19 -4.90 -2.48
CA VAL A 177 6.24 -3.92 -3.05
C VAL A 177 4.98 -3.74 -2.20
N GLN A 178 4.79 -4.58 -1.18
CA GLN A 178 3.55 -4.70 -0.42
C GLN A 178 3.48 -3.76 0.80
N PHE A 179 4.58 -3.06 1.13
CA PHE A 179 4.68 -2.28 2.37
C PHE A 179 4.51 -0.77 2.15
N GLY A 180 4.80 -0.25 0.95
CA GLY A 180 4.69 1.18 0.63
C GLY A 180 3.30 1.65 0.21
N GLY A 181 2.24 0.88 0.47
CA GLY A 181 0.89 1.23 0.05
C GLY A 181 0.66 1.12 -1.47
N GLN A 182 -0.24 1.92 -2.04
CA GLN A 182 -0.70 1.71 -3.43
C GLN A 182 0.36 2.04 -4.49
N THR A 183 1.27 2.99 -4.22
CA THR A 183 2.27 3.44 -5.20
C THR A 183 3.10 2.27 -5.75
N PRO A 184 3.79 1.46 -4.91
CA PRO A 184 4.51 0.29 -5.39
C PRO A 184 3.59 -0.85 -5.85
N LEU A 185 2.40 -1.01 -5.27
CA LEU A 185 1.45 -2.03 -5.73
C LEU A 185 1.02 -1.83 -7.19
N ASN A 186 0.72 -0.60 -7.58
CA ASN A 186 0.35 -0.27 -8.97
C ASN A 186 1.46 -0.57 -9.98
N LEU A 187 2.71 -0.71 -9.51
CA LEU A 187 3.86 -1.04 -10.35
C LEU A 187 4.17 -2.54 -10.35
N ALA A 188 3.63 -3.32 -9.41
CA ALA A 188 4.04 -4.69 -9.14
C ALA A 188 3.95 -5.61 -10.37
N LEU A 189 2.80 -5.65 -11.05
CA LEU A 189 2.62 -6.45 -12.27
C LEU A 189 3.58 -6.03 -13.40
N LYS A 190 3.79 -4.72 -13.55
CA LYS A 190 4.66 -4.17 -14.60
C LYS A 190 6.13 -4.49 -14.32
N LEU A 191 6.55 -4.42 -13.05
CA LEU A 191 7.89 -4.78 -12.60
C LEU A 191 8.13 -6.29 -12.77
N GLU A 192 7.18 -7.12 -12.38
CA GLU A 192 7.27 -8.58 -12.58
C GLU A 192 7.37 -8.93 -14.08
N ALA A 193 6.56 -8.31 -14.93
CA ALA A 193 6.64 -8.49 -16.38
C ALA A 193 7.97 -8.04 -16.99
N ALA A 194 8.69 -7.13 -16.32
CA ALA A 194 10.04 -6.71 -16.69
C ALA A 194 11.15 -7.61 -16.13
N GLY A 195 10.81 -8.68 -15.42
CA GLY A 195 11.75 -9.65 -14.85
C GLY A 195 12.26 -9.30 -13.46
N VAL A 196 11.65 -8.31 -12.77
CA VAL A 196 12.03 -7.97 -11.40
C VAL A 196 11.56 -9.07 -10.44
N PRO A 197 12.44 -9.62 -9.58
CA PRO A 197 12.06 -10.67 -8.63
C PRO A 197 11.24 -10.07 -7.48
N ILE A 198 9.90 -10.19 -7.52
CA ILE A 198 9.04 -9.73 -6.44
C ILE A 198 9.01 -10.77 -5.30
N LEU A 199 9.32 -10.35 -4.08
CA LEU A 199 9.26 -11.19 -2.88
C LEU A 199 7.87 -11.16 -2.25
N GLY A 200 7.54 -12.19 -1.45
CA GLY A 200 6.27 -12.24 -0.73
C GLY A 200 5.08 -12.66 -1.59
N THR A 201 3.90 -12.14 -1.25
CA THR A 201 2.66 -12.39 -2.01
C THR A 201 2.84 -11.94 -3.46
N SER A 202 2.48 -12.83 -4.40
CA SER A 202 2.65 -12.56 -5.84
C SER A 202 1.83 -11.34 -6.31
N PRO A 203 2.33 -10.53 -7.25
CA PRO A 203 1.57 -9.44 -7.87
C PRO A 203 0.22 -9.89 -8.43
N LYS A 204 0.17 -11.07 -9.04
CA LYS A 204 -1.07 -11.67 -9.54
C LYS A 204 -2.08 -11.96 -8.42
N SER A 205 -1.64 -12.52 -7.29
CA SER A 205 -2.53 -12.75 -6.14
C SER A 205 -3.10 -11.44 -5.59
N ILE A 206 -2.30 -10.36 -5.59
CA ILE A 206 -2.75 -9.03 -5.15
C ILE A 206 -3.81 -8.47 -6.13
N ASP A 207 -3.51 -8.48 -7.43
CA ASP A 207 -4.41 -7.97 -8.47
C ASP A 207 -5.74 -8.74 -8.51
N CYS A 208 -5.71 -10.06 -8.37
CA CYS A 208 -6.92 -10.89 -8.36
C CYS A 208 -7.88 -10.54 -7.20
N THR A 209 -7.38 -10.04 -6.06
CA THR A 209 -8.26 -9.61 -4.96
C THR A 209 -8.99 -8.29 -5.22
N GLU A 210 -8.52 -7.48 -6.18
CA GLU A 210 -9.20 -6.25 -6.61
C GLU A 210 -10.30 -6.53 -7.67
N ASP A 211 -10.23 -7.66 -8.39
CA ASP A 211 -11.28 -8.11 -9.32
C ASP A 211 -12.47 -8.71 -8.55
N ARG A 212 -13.60 -7.99 -8.53
CA ARG A 212 -14.84 -8.44 -7.84
C ARG A 212 -15.42 -9.76 -8.38
N LYS A 213 -15.29 -10.06 -9.68
CA LYS A 213 -15.82 -11.32 -10.24
C LYS A 213 -14.99 -12.50 -9.75
N PHE A 214 -13.67 -12.34 -9.80
CA PHE A 214 -12.76 -13.35 -9.24
C PHE A 214 -12.97 -13.50 -7.74
N PHE A 215 -12.95 -12.39 -7.00
CA PHE A 215 -13.09 -12.37 -5.55
C PHE A 215 -14.39 -13.01 -5.07
N GLY A 216 -15.51 -12.68 -5.73
CA GLY A 216 -16.80 -13.27 -5.39
C GLY A 216 -16.89 -14.77 -5.67
N HIS A 217 -16.34 -15.23 -6.78
CA HIS A 217 -16.24 -16.66 -7.07
C HIS A 217 -15.36 -17.38 -6.05
N PHE A 218 -14.20 -16.80 -5.75
CA PHE A 218 -13.23 -17.31 -4.79
C PHE A 218 -13.83 -17.47 -3.38
N LEU A 219 -14.55 -16.47 -2.87
CA LEU A 219 -15.22 -16.57 -1.57
C LEU A 219 -16.35 -17.60 -1.59
N ASN A 220 -17.13 -17.66 -2.67
CA ASN A 220 -18.24 -18.61 -2.81
C ASN A 220 -17.76 -20.08 -2.83
N GLU A 221 -16.65 -20.39 -3.51
CA GLU A 221 -16.05 -21.73 -3.49
C GLU A 221 -15.65 -22.17 -2.06
N MET A 222 -15.28 -21.22 -1.21
CA MET A 222 -14.98 -21.46 0.20
C MET A 222 -16.24 -21.43 1.10
N GLY A 223 -17.41 -21.12 0.57
CA GLY A 223 -18.62 -20.91 1.37
C GLY A 223 -18.53 -19.71 2.31
N ILE A 224 -17.68 -18.72 1.99
CA ILE A 224 -17.51 -17.50 2.77
C ILE A 224 -18.44 -16.43 2.19
N ARG A 225 -19.22 -15.78 3.06
CA ARG A 225 -20.23 -14.81 2.64
C ARG A 225 -19.60 -13.47 2.27
N GLN A 226 -20.15 -12.84 1.26
CA GLN A 226 -19.91 -11.44 0.89
C GLN A 226 -21.27 -10.75 0.66
N PRO A 227 -21.35 -9.41 0.73
CA PRO A 227 -22.56 -8.69 0.33
C PRO A 227 -22.96 -9.00 -1.11
N ASP A 228 -24.26 -8.99 -1.40
CA ASP A 228 -24.75 -9.08 -2.77
C ASP A 228 -24.24 -7.88 -3.56
N GLY A 229 -23.64 -8.12 -4.73
CA GLY A 229 -22.98 -7.08 -5.50
C GLY A 229 -23.13 -7.24 -7.02
N GLY A 230 -22.66 -6.25 -7.76
CA GLY A 230 -22.63 -6.23 -9.21
C GLY A 230 -21.74 -5.13 -9.79
N THR A 231 -21.50 -5.22 -11.09
CA THR A 231 -20.75 -4.23 -11.88
C THR A 231 -21.69 -3.58 -12.88
N ALA A 232 -21.55 -2.28 -13.09
CA ALA A 232 -22.27 -1.54 -14.13
C ALA A 232 -21.33 -0.62 -14.90
N THR A 233 -21.57 -0.47 -16.20
CA THR A 233 -20.80 0.40 -17.09
C THR A 233 -21.58 1.63 -17.54
N ASP A 234 -22.90 1.58 -17.44
CA ASP A 234 -23.81 2.68 -17.73
C ASP A 234 -24.90 2.81 -16.65
N PHE A 235 -25.75 3.82 -16.79
CA PHE A 235 -26.80 4.12 -15.82
C PHE A 235 -27.90 3.05 -15.82
N GLU A 236 -28.32 2.57 -16.97
CA GLU A 236 -29.34 1.54 -17.11
C GLU A 236 -28.92 0.23 -16.40
N GLU A 237 -27.70 -0.24 -16.65
CA GLU A 237 -27.12 -1.41 -15.98
C GLU A 237 -27.01 -1.18 -14.46
N ALA A 238 -26.63 0.03 -14.03
CA ALA A 238 -26.53 0.37 -12.61
C ALA A 238 -27.89 0.27 -11.89
N VAL A 239 -28.96 0.76 -12.52
CA VAL A 239 -30.32 0.66 -11.97
C VAL A 239 -30.80 -0.79 -11.90
N GLU A 240 -30.54 -1.60 -12.93
CA GLU A 240 -30.89 -3.02 -12.93
C GLU A 240 -30.21 -3.77 -11.79
N VAL A 241 -28.91 -3.53 -11.60
CA VAL A 241 -28.12 -4.12 -10.51
C VAL A 241 -28.64 -3.65 -9.16
N ALA A 242 -28.87 -2.35 -8.97
CA ALA A 242 -29.36 -1.79 -7.71
C ALA A 242 -30.77 -2.30 -7.35
N ARG A 243 -31.69 -2.43 -8.32
CA ARG A 243 -33.03 -3.00 -8.09
C ARG A 243 -32.99 -4.49 -7.73
N ARG A 244 -32.05 -5.25 -8.31
CA ARG A 244 -31.83 -6.66 -7.97
C ARG A 244 -31.31 -6.83 -6.54
N ILE A 245 -30.40 -5.97 -6.13
CA ILE A 245 -29.77 -6.00 -4.79
C ILE A 245 -30.72 -5.44 -3.72
N GLY A 246 -31.43 -4.36 -4.04
CA GLY A 246 -32.26 -3.58 -3.12
C GLY A 246 -31.49 -2.41 -2.50
N PHE A 247 -32.15 -1.25 -2.40
CA PHE A 247 -31.61 -0.07 -1.73
C PHE A 247 -31.70 -0.19 -0.19
N PRO A 248 -30.79 0.47 0.56
CA PRO A 248 -29.65 1.26 0.07
C PRO A 248 -28.50 0.41 -0.50
N VAL A 249 -27.76 0.97 -1.45
CA VAL A 249 -26.58 0.36 -2.07
C VAL A 249 -25.35 1.25 -1.91
N LEU A 250 -24.19 0.64 -1.72
CA LEU A 250 -22.89 1.31 -1.76
C LEU A 250 -22.39 1.31 -3.20
N VAL A 251 -22.17 2.50 -3.77
CA VAL A 251 -21.60 2.66 -5.11
C VAL A 251 -20.17 3.12 -5.03
N ARG A 252 -19.29 2.56 -5.88
CA ARG A 252 -17.87 2.90 -5.89
C ARG A 252 -17.22 2.75 -7.28
N PRO A 253 -16.22 3.57 -7.62
CA PRO A 253 -15.41 3.34 -8.80
C PRO A 253 -14.50 2.11 -8.61
N SER A 254 -14.15 1.43 -9.70
CA SER A 254 -13.14 0.36 -9.65
C SER A 254 -11.71 0.91 -9.47
N PHE A 255 -10.83 0.15 -8.80
CA PHE A 255 -9.40 0.45 -8.57
C PHE A 255 -9.12 1.80 -7.87
N VAL A 256 -9.74 2.01 -6.71
CA VAL A 256 -9.51 3.19 -5.85
C VAL A 256 -9.20 2.76 -4.40
N LEU A 257 -8.37 3.55 -3.71
CA LEU A 257 -8.03 3.36 -2.28
C LEU A 257 -8.71 4.46 -1.46
N GLY A 258 -9.01 4.18 -0.19
CA GLY A 258 -9.53 5.18 0.75
C GLY A 258 -10.99 5.51 0.52
N GLY A 259 -11.72 4.64 -0.19
CA GLY A 259 -13.12 4.86 -0.54
C GLY A 259 -13.36 6.09 -1.42
N ARG A 260 -12.38 6.48 -2.24
CA ARG A 260 -12.48 7.67 -3.08
C ARG A 260 -13.72 7.63 -3.97
N ALA A 261 -14.56 8.67 -3.88
CA ALA A 261 -15.84 8.76 -4.59
C ALA A 261 -16.81 7.58 -4.33
N MET A 262 -16.75 6.97 -3.14
CA MET A 262 -17.80 6.09 -2.65
C MET A 262 -19.00 6.90 -2.17
N GLU A 263 -20.21 6.38 -2.39
CA GLU A 263 -21.45 7.00 -1.91
C GLU A 263 -22.44 5.92 -1.49
N ILE A 264 -23.21 6.17 -0.43
CA ILE A 264 -24.35 5.33 -0.06
C ILE A 264 -25.58 5.94 -0.73
N VAL A 265 -26.23 5.16 -1.58
CA VAL A 265 -27.34 5.59 -2.41
C VAL A 265 -28.61 4.91 -1.92
N TYR A 266 -29.64 5.71 -1.64
CA TYR A 266 -30.90 5.25 -1.05
C TYR A 266 -32.03 5.08 -2.07
N ASP A 267 -31.90 5.67 -3.26
CA ASP A 267 -32.91 5.63 -4.31
C ASP A 267 -32.29 5.78 -5.71
N GLU A 268 -33.14 5.57 -6.72
CA GLU A 268 -32.76 5.59 -8.13
C GLU A 268 -32.37 6.99 -8.64
N ASP A 269 -32.98 8.06 -8.09
CA ASP A 269 -32.67 9.43 -8.49
C ASP A 269 -31.26 9.83 -8.02
N SER A 270 -30.90 9.44 -6.80
CA SER A 270 -29.56 9.60 -6.24
C SER A 270 -28.54 8.78 -7.01
N LEU A 271 -28.90 7.55 -7.41
CA LEU A 271 -28.05 6.70 -8.27
C LEU A 271 -27.76 7.38 -9.61
N ARG A 272 -28.77 8.01 -10.23
CA ARG A 272 -28.61 8.74 -11.50
C ARG A 272 -27.61 9.88 -11.38
N GLN A 273 -27.72 10.65 -10.30
CA GLN A 273 -26.80 11.75 -10.05
C GLN A 273 -25.37 11.26 -9.83
N TYR A 274 -25.19 10.16 -9.08
CA TYR A 274 -23.89 9.54 -8.89
C TYR A 274 -23.26 9.10 -10.21
N VAL A 275 -23.98 8.29 -11.01
CA VAL A 275 -23.46 7.75 -12.27
C VAL A 275 -23.08 8.86 -13.24
N ALA A 276 -23.89 9.93 -13.33
CA ALA A 276 -23.58 11.09 -14.18
C ALA A 276 -22.24 11.75 -13.78
N ARG A 277 -21.97 11.90 -12.48
CA ARG A 277 -20.68 12.42 -11.97
C ARG A 277 -19.52 11.44 -12.18
N ALA A 278 -19.77 10.15 -11.95
CA ALA A 278 -18.74 9.10 -12.02
C ALA A 278 -18.24 8.88 -13.45
N VAL A 279 -19.15 8.86 -14.43
CA VAL A 279 -18.83 8.69 -15.86
C VAL A 279 -18.01 9.88 -16.38
N GLU A 280 -18.31 11.11 -15.93
CA GLU A 280 -17.52 12.29 -16.28
C GLU A 280 -16.09 12.22 -15.72
N ALA A 281 -15.92 11.66 -14.53
CA ALA A 281 -14.62 11.53 -13.87
C ALA A 281 -13.76 10.37 -14.39
N SER A 282 -14.37 9.26 -14.83
CA SER A 282 -13.65 8.06 -15.30
C SER A 282 -14.49 7.23 -16.30
N PRO A 283 -14.52 7.63 -17.59
CA PRO A 283 -15.37 7.01 -18.61
C PRO A 283 -15.07 5.53 -18.87
N GLU A 284 -13.84 5.08 -18.61
CA GLU A 284 -13.35 3.74 -18.97
C GLU A 284 -13.49 2.72 -17.84
N ARG A 285 -14.00 3.11 -16.65
CA ARG A 285 -14.02 2.23 -15.47
C ARG A 285 -15.44 1.83 -15.08
N PRO A 286 -15.70 0.53 -14.83
CA PRO A 286 -17.00 0.10 -14.33
C PRO A 286 -17.21 0.60 -12.89
N ILE A 287 -18.48 0.89 -12.58
CA ILE A 287 -18.99 1.20 -11.24
C ILE A 287 -19.36 -0.12 -10.55
N LEU A 288 -18.92 -0.28 -9.31
CA LEU A 288 -19.30 -1.39 -8.46
C LEU A 288 -20.47 -0.97 -7.57
N ILE A 289 -21.44 -1.85 -7.43
CA ILE A 289 -22.65 -1.64 -6.64
C ILE A 289 -22.78 -2.82 -5.69
N ASP A 290 -22.65 -2.56 -4.40
CA ASP A 290 -22.72 -3.57 -3.34
C ASP A 290 -23.92 -3.26 -2.43
N ARG A 291 -24.54 -4.28 -1.86
CA ARG A 291 -25.58 -4.11 -0.84
C ARG A 291 -25.00 -3.36 0.35
N PHE A 292 -25.64 -2.28 0.76
CA PHE A 292 -25.26 -1.62 2.00
C PHE A 292 -25.73 -2.47 3.18
N LEU A 293 -24.79 -2.85 4.06
CA LEU A 293 -25.08 -3.60 5.26
C LEU A 293 -25.40 -2.63 6.39
N ASP A 294 -26.68 -2.27 6.52
CA ASP A 294 -27.16 -1.41 7.58
C ASP A 294 -27.03 -2.08 8.95
N ASP A 295 -26.85 -1.26 10.01
CA ASP A 295 -26.65 -1.70 11.40
C ASP A 295 -25.61 -2.83 11.57
N ALA A 296 -24.48 -2.73 10.85
CA ALA A 296 -23.41 -3.73 10.90
C ALA A 296 -22.15 -3.20 11.60
N ILE A 297 -21.53 -4.02 12.43
CA ILE A 297 -20.24 -3.73 13.06
C ILE A 297 -19.13 -4.03 12.06
N GLU A 298 -18.26 -3.06 11.77
CA GLU A 298 -17.09 -3.28 10.93
C GLU A 298 -15.92 -3.83 11.75
N VAL A 299 -15.14 -4.73 11.15
CA VAL A 299 -14.02 -5.41 11.80
C VAL A 299 -12.83 -5.48 10.86
N ASP A 300 -11.68 -4.98 11.30
CA ASP A 300 -10.41 -5.17 10.62
C ASP A 300 -9.62 -6.32 11.25
N VAL A 301 -8.99 -7.14 10.41
CA VAL A 301 -8.12 -8.23 10.84
C VAL A 301 -6.80 -8.15 10.11
N ASP A 302 -5.72 -7.92 10.85
CA ASP A 302 -4.37 -8.05 10.32
C ASP A 302 -3.83 -9.45 10.63
N ALA A 303 -3.19 -10.07 9.64
CA ALA A 303 -2.64 -11.41 9.72
C ALA A 303 -1.30 -11.52 8.97
N ILE A 304 -0.49 -12.52 9.34
CA ILE A 304 0.72 -12.92 8.62
C ILE A 304 0.54 -14.36 8.16
N CYS A 305 0.94 -14.64 6.92
CA CYS A 305 0.97 -15.99 6.36
C CYS A 305 2.34 -16.27 5.74
N ASP A 306 2.88 -17.47 5.93
CA ASP A 306 4.12 -17.93 5.28
C ASP A 306 3.86 -18.87 4.08
N GLY A 307 2.58 -19.08 3.74
CA GLY A 307 2.11 -19.99 2.70
C GLY A 307 1.69 -21.36 3.23
N GLU A 308 2.09 -21.73 4.44
CA GLU A 308 1.71 -22.99 5.10
C GLU A 308 0.85 -22.75 6.34
N ARG A 309 1.13 -21.67 7.07
CA ARG A 309 0.44 -21.23 8.28
C ARG A 309 0.04 -19.78 8.15
N ALA A 310 -1.18 -19.50 8.57
CA ALA A 310 -1.69 -18.13 8.77
C ALA A 310 -1.94 -17.87 10.26
N VAL A 311 -1.40 -16.77 10.77
CA VAL A 311 -1.56 -16.32 12.16
C VAL A 311 -2.17 -14.93 12.18
N ILE A 312 -3.19 -14.78 13.03
CA ILE A 312 -3.84 -13.49 13.27
C ILE A 312 -2.89 -12.62 14.09
N GLY A 313 -2.60 -11.43 13.59
CA GLY A 313 -1.86 -10.40 14.30
C GLY A 313 -2.76 -9.65 15.29
N GLY A 314 -3.98 -9.30 14.86
CA GLY A 314 -4.98 -8.68 15.73
C GLY A 314 -6.33 -8.51 15.04
N ILE A 315 -7.39 -8.56 15.84
CA ILE A 315 -8.77 -8.29 15.42
C ILE A 315 -9.20 -6.97 16.05
N MET A 316 -9.70 -6.05 15.23
CA MET A 316 -10.09 -4.71 15.64
C MET A 316 -11.57 -4.51 15.36
N GLU A 317 -12.34 -4.24 16.40
CA GLU A 317 -13.76 -3.90 16.29
C GLU A 317 -13.89 -2.38 16.14
N HIS A 318 -14.58 -1.91 15.10
CA HIS A 318 -14.83 -0.48 14.93
C HIS A 318 -15.90 0.01 15.89
N ILE A 319 -15.82 1.29 16.25
CA ILE A 319 -16.84 1.95 17.08
C ILE A 319 -17.99 2.45 16.21
N GLU A 320 -17.66 3.08 15.08
CA GLU A 320 -18.60 3.42 14.02
C GLU A 320 -19.06 2.16 13.27
N GLN A 321 -20.29 2.21 12.75
CA GLN A 321 -20.85 1.15 11.93
C GLN A 321 -20.24 1.09 10.53
N ALA A 322 -20.38 -0.05 9.87
CA ALA A 322 -20.03 -0.21 8.46
C ALA A 322 -20.72 0.87 7.61
N GLY A 323 -19.96 1.49 6.72
CA GLY A 323 -20.37 2.66 5.95
C GLY A 323 -19.63 3.94 6.33
N ILE A 324 -18.99 3.96 7.49
CA ILE A 324 -17.91 4.89 7.79
C ILE A 324 -16.60 4.19 7.45
N HIS A 325 -15.76 4.83 6.64
CA HIS A 325 -14.52 4.21 6.17
C HIS A 325 -13.58 3.86 7.33
N SER A 326 -13.01 2.65 7.34
CA SER A 326 -12.08 2.13 8.38
C SER A 326 -10.96 3.08 8.83
N GLY A 327 -10.45 3.88 7.89
CA GLY A 327 -9.46 4.93 8.17
C GLY A 327 -9.96 6.04 9.09
N ASP A 328 -11.24 6.41 9.01
CA ASP A 328 -11.87 7.47 9.79
C ASP A 328 -12.57 6.94 11.05
N SER A 329 -12.88 5.65 11.10
CA SER A 329 -13.44 5.01 12.29
C SER A 329 -12.43 4.92 13.43
N ALA A 330 -12.92 5.09 14.66
CA ALA A 330 -12.24 4.60 15.84
C ALA A 330 -12.34 3.07 15.87
N CYS A 331 -11.35 2.40 16.44
CA CYS A 331 -11.39 0.95 16.62
C CYS A 331 -10.73 0.51 17.93
N VAL A 332 -11.12 -0.66 18.42
CA VAL A 332 -10.64 -1.24 19.67
C VAL A 332 -10.04 -2.62 19.45
N LEU A 333 -8.92 -2.87 20.13
CA LEU A 333 -8.26 -4.17 20.23
C LEU A 333 -7.98 -4.47 21.71
N PRO A 334 -8.46 -5.61 22.26
CA PRO A 334 -9.27 -6.64 21.60
C PRO A 334 -10.71 -6.17 21.32
N PRO A 335 -11.46 -6.90 20.46
CA PRO A 335 -12.90 -6.70 20.29
C PRO A 335 -13.65 -6.77 21.62
N ARG A 336 -14.74 -6.01 21.74
CA ARG A 336 -15.47 -5.81 22.99
C ARG A 336 -16.87 -6.41 22.97
N THR A 337 -17.58 -6.32 21.84
CA THR A 337 -19.01 -6.66 21.77
C THR A 337 -19.29 -7.92 20.97
N LEU A 338 -18.36 -8.33 20.11
CA LEU A 338 -18.49 -9.54 19.29
C LEU A 338 -18.42 -10.81 20.13
N SER A 339 -19.27 -11.78 19.82
CA SER A 339 -19.29 -13.08 20.51
C SER A 339 -18.11 -13.97 20.10
N ASP A 340 -17.74 -14.91 20.98
CA ASP A 340 -16.67 -15.89 20.70
C ASP A 340 -16.95 -16.70 19.42
N ARG A 341 -18.23 -16.97 19.12
CA ARG A 341 -18.64 -17.65 17.88
C ARG A 341 -18.27 -16.84 16.64
N VAL A 342 -18.62 -15.56 16.62
CA VAL A 342 -18.30 -14.64 15.51
C VAL A 342 -16.79 -14.46 15.38
N LEU A 343 -16.09 -14.27 16.49
CA LEU A 343 -14.64 -14.13 16.47
C LEU A 343 -13.95 -15.41 15.97
N ALA A 344 -14.47 -16.60 16.30
CA ALA A 344 -13.95 -17.86 15.76
C ALA A 344 -14.19 -17.98 14.24
N GLU A 345 -15.37 -17.56 13.75
CA GLU A 345 -15.70 -17.52 12.32
C GLU A 345 -14.77 -16.56 11.56
N ILE A 346 -14.54 -15.35 12.08
CA ILE A 346 -13.61 -14.37 11.51
C ILE A 346 -12.17 -14.91 11.44
N ARG A 347 -11.71 -15.60 12.50
CA ARG A 347 -10.39 -16.24 12.52
C ARG A 347 -10.26 -17.35 11.48
N ASP A 348 -11.28 -18.21 11.36
CA ASP A 348 -11.31 -19.29 10.37
C ASP A 348 -11.26 -18.73 8.94
N HIS A 349 -12.18 -17.81 8.62
CA HIS A 349 -12.24 -17.16 7.31
C HIS A 349 -10.91 -16.50 6.95
N THR A 350 -10.31 -15.72 7.87
CA THR A 350 -9.05 -15.02 7.63
C THR A 350 -7.92 -16.01 7.30
N LYS A 351 -7.79 -17.10 8.06
CA LYS A 351 -6.74 -18.10 7.84
C LYS A 351 -6.93 -18.84 6.52
N ARG A 352 -8.17 -19.22 6.19
CA ARG A 352 -8.50 -19.94 4.95
C ARG A 352 -8.26 -19.06 3.73
N ILE A 353 -8.69 -17.79 3.78
CA ILE A 353 -8.42 -16.80 2.73
C ILE A 353 -6.92 -16.63 2.53
N ALA A 354 -6.14 -16.46 3.59
CA ALA A 354 -4.68 -16.27 3.52
C ALA A 354 -3.99 -17.43 2.80
N LEU A 355 -4.34 -18.67 3.18
CA LEU A 355 -3.77 -19.89 2.62
C LEU A 355 -4.21 -20.09 1.15
N ALA A 356 -5.49 -19.88 0.86
CA ALA A 356 -6.04 -20.06 -0.49
C ALA A 356 -5.50 -19.02 -1.49
N LEU A 357 -5.23 -17.79 -1.05
CA LEU A 357 -4.57 -16.76 -1.87
C LEU A 357 -3.06 -16.97 -2.03
N GLY A 358 -2.47 -17.89 -1.25
CA GLY A 358 -1.02 -18.10 -1.21
C GLY A 358 -0.26 -16.90 -0.66
N VAL A 359 -0.83 -16.21 0.34
CA VAL A 359 -0.22 -15.04 0.96
C VAL A 359 1.15 -15.42 1.57
N LYS A 360 2.15 -14.57 1.31
CA LYS A 360 3.47 -14.65 1.93
C LYS A 360 3.87 -13.27 2.46
N GLY A 361 3.70 -13.06 3.75
CA GLY A 361 3.84 -11.78 4.42
C GLY A 361 2.52 -11.32 5.04
N LEU A 362 2.27 -10.01 5.03
CA LEU A 362 1.08 -9.40 5.62
C LEU A 362 -0.17 -9.54 4.74
N MET A 363 -1.31 -9.64 5.40
CA MET A 363 -2.63 -9.48 4.81
C MET A 363 -3.55 -8.79 5.81
N ASN A 364 -4.49 -8.00 5.28
CA ASN A 364 -5.60 -7.43 6.02
C ASN A 364 -6.92 -7.92 5.42
N VAL A 365 -7.92 -8.18 6.26
CA VAL A 365 -9.28 -8.53 5.84
C VAL A 365 -10.25 -7.66 6.60
N GLN A 366 -11.19 -7.05 5.88
CA GLN A 366 -12.30 -6.29 6.46
C GLN A 366 -13.57 -7.12 6.42
N TYR A 367 -14.27 -7.14 7.55
CA TYR A 367 -15.55 -7.81 7.72
C TYR A 367 -16.63 -6.82 8.15
N ALA A 368 -17.88 -7.17 7.86
CA ALA A 368 -19.05 -6.61 8.49
C ALA A 368 -19.81 -7.71 9.24
N VAL A 369 -20.21 -7.43 10.47
CA VAL A 369 -21.03 -8.31 11.30
C VAL A 369 -22.41 -7.68 11.42
N GLN A 370 -23.35 -8.15 10.62
CA GLN A 370 -24.72 -7.62 10.60
C GLN A 370 -25.60 -8.40 11.57
N HIS A 371 -26.30 -7.70 12.45
CA HIS A 371 -27.31 -8.33 13.28
C HIS A 371 -28.56 -8.66 12.45
N CYS A 372 -29.03 -9.90 12.49
CA CYS A 372 -30.30 -10.27 11.87
C CYS A 372 -31.10 -11.24 12.74
N PRO A 373 -32.44 -11.29 12.63
CA PRO A 373 -33.27 -12.13 13.47
C PRO A 373 -32.93 -13.63 13.41
N GLU A 374 -32.43 -14.09 12.27
CA GLU A 374 -32.05 -15.49 12.05
C GLU A 374 -30.68 -15.84 12.66
N GLU A 375 -29.80 -14.85 12.83
CA GLU A 375 -28.45 -15.00 13.38
C GLU A 375 -28.24 -13.94 14.47
N PRO A 376 -28.78 -14.16 15.69
CA PRO A 376 -28.79 -13.14 16.74
C PRO A 376 -27.39 -12.72 17.20
N ASP A 377 -26.40 -13.60 17.07
CA ASP A 377 -24.99 -13.29 17.34
C ASP A 377 -24.33 -12.44 16.25
N GLY A 378 -24.98 -12.26 15.09
CA GLY A 378 -24.46 -11.54 13.93
C GLY A 378 -24.00 -12.45 12.80
N ARG A 379 -24.37 -12.09 11.57
CA ARG A 379 -23.92 -12.71 10.33
C ARG A 379 -22.64 -12.05 9.84
N VAL A 380 -21.60 -12.84 9.59
CA VAL A 380 -20.29 -12.37 9.13
C VAL A 380 -20.25 -12.28 7.61
N TYR A 381 -19.85 -11.12 7.09
CA TYR A 381 -19.62 -10.85 5.68
C TYR A 381 -18.18 -10.36 5.47
N VAL A 382 -17.51 -10.82 4.42
CA VAL A 382 -16.23 -10.24 3.97
C VAL A 382 -16.51 -9.04 3.06
N LEU A 383 -15.89 -7.90 3.36
CA LEU A 383 -15.99 -6.68 2.56
C LEU A 383 -14.87 -6.60 1.53
N GLU A 384 -13.62 -6.77 1.99
CA GLU A 384 -12.42 -6.72 1.17
C GLU A 384 -11.27 -7.52 1.80
N VAL A 385 -10.33 -7.96 0.96
CA VAL A 385 -9.08 -8.60 1.36
C VAL A 385 -7.93 -7.84 0.70
N ASN A 386 -6.98 -7.41 1.51
CA ASN A 386 -5.79 -6.67 1.09
C ASN A 386 -4.55 -7.53 1.40
N PRO A 387 -4.01 -8.32 0.46
CA PRO A 387 -2.86 -9.19 0.71
C PRO A 387 -1.52 -8.41 0.69
N ARG A 388 -1.48 -7.35 1.51
CA ARG A 388 -0.39 -6.39 1.71
C ARG A 388 -0.44 -5.82 3.12
N ALA A 389 0.51 -4.93 3.45
CA ALA A 389 0.40 -4.16 4.69
C ALA A 389 -0.84 -3.25 4.66
N SER A 390 -1.52 -3.15 5.80
CA SER A 390 -2.59 -2.17 6.05
C SER A 390 -2.06 -1.03 6.93
N ARG A 391 -2.85 0.04 7.02
CA ARG A 391 -2.56 1.16 7.91
C ARG A 391 -2.64 0.79 9.39
N THR A 392 -3.33 -0.30 9.75
CA THR A 392 -3.53 -0.74 11.13
C THR A 392 -2.35 -1.54 11.68
N VAL A 393 -1.42 -2.01 10.83
CA VAL A 393 -0.25 -2.82 11.24
C VAL A 393 0.58 -2.16 12.35
N PRO A 394 0.92 -0.85 12.33
CA PRO A 394 1.64 -0.20 13.42
C PRO A 394 0.83 -0.21 14.72
N PHE A 395 -0.46 0.11 14.67
CA PHE A 395 -1.35 0.08 15.84
C PHE A 395 -1.42 -1.33 16.45
N VAL A 396 -1.67 -2.35 15.65
CA VAL A 396 -1.71 -3.75 16.11
C VAL A 396 -0.36 -4.17 16.69
N SER A 397 0.75 -3.79 16.04
CA SER A 397 2.09 -4.11 16.53
C SER A 397 2.39 -3.46 17.89
N LYS A 398 1.90 -2.24 18.12
CA LYS A 398 2.04 -1.56 19.42
C LYS A 398 1.11 -2.12 20.49
N ALA A 399 -0.12 -2.47 20.13
CA ALA A 399 -1.09 -3.05 21.06
C ALA A 399 -0.69 -4.45 21.56
N THR A 400 -0.15 -5.27 20.65
CA THR A 400 0.25 -6.67 20.94
C THR A 400 1.69 -6.78 21.44
N GLY A 401 2.53 -5.79 21.14
CA GLY A 401 3.98 -5.87 21.34
C GLY A 401 4.71 -6.76 20.32
N VAL A 402 4.01 -7.26 19.29
CA VAL A 402 4.59 -8.11 18.24
C VAL A 402 4.90 -7.27 17.00
N PRO A 403 6.15 -7.21 16.51
CA PRO A 403 6.52 -6.36 15.38
C PRO A 403 6.13 -7.01 14.04
N LEU A 404 4.85 -6.95 13.69
CA LEU A 404 4.27 -7.69 12.55
C LEU A 404 5.00 -7.44 11.22
N ALA A 405 5.33 -6.18 10.91
CA ALA A 405 6.06 -5.84 9.69
C ALA A 405 7.48 -6.45 9.63
N ARG A 406 8.16 -6.62 10.78
CA ARG A 406 9.49 -7.27 10.84
C ARG A 406 9.37 -8.75 10.52
N LEU A 407 8.40 -9.42 11.15
CA LEU A 407 8.18 -10.85 10.97
C LEU A 407 7.76 -11.14 9.53
N ALA A 408 6.85 -10.35 8.98
CA ALA A 408 6.42 -10.48 7.60
C ALA A 408 7.56 -10.25 6.59
N ALA A 409 8.46 -9.30 6.82
CA ALA A 409 9.63 -9.11 5.95
C ALA A 409 10.55 -10.35 5.95
N LEU A 410 10.73 -10.99 7.10
CA LEU A 410 11.51 -12.24 7.21
C LEU A 410 10.80 -13.41 6.51
N VAL A 411 9.47 -13.46 6.59
CA VAL A 411 8.66 -14.44 5.83
C VAL A 411 8.82 -14.25 4.32
N MET A 412 8.84 -13.00 3.84
CA MET A 412 9.02 -12.70 2.41
C MET A 412 10.37 -13.18 1.85
N VAL A 413 11.41 -13.32 2.69
CA VAL A 413 12.71 -13.91 2.33
C VAL A 413 12.85 -15.39 2.72
N GLY A 414 11.74 -16.05 3.06
CA GLY A 414 11.65 -17.51 3.20
C GLY A 414 11.74 -18.06 4.62
N LYS A 415 11.65 -17.23 5.67
CA LYS A 415 11.50 -17.73 7.06
C LYS A 415 10.08 -18.20 7.32
N SER A 416 9.90 -19.34 7.99
CA SER A 416 8.56 -19.76 8.42
C SER A 416 8.13 -19.04 9.70
N LEU A 417 6.83 -18.94 9.93
CA LEU A 417 6.27 -18.42 11.17
C LEU A 417 6.68 -19.25 12.39
N GLU A 418 6.91 -20.55 12.19
CA GLU A 418 7.43 -21.45 13.22
C GLU A 418 8.87 -21.10 13.60
N GLU A 419 9.76 -20.87 12.63
CA GLU A 419 11.14 -20.42 12.90
C GLU A 419 11.18 -19.06 13.62
N LEU A 420 10.20 -18.20 13.33
CA LEU A 420 10.08 -16.87 13.92
C LEU A 420 9.36 -16.87 15.29
N GLY A 421 8.82 -18.03 15.71
CA GLY A 421 8.12 -18.18 16.99
C GLY A 421 6.72 -17.55 17.04
N LEU A 422 6.14 -17.14 15.91
CA LEU A 422 4.77 -16.63 15.82
C LEU A 422 3.84 -17.76 15.36
N VAL A 423 3.50 -18.67 16.28
CA VAL A 423 2.67 -19.86 15.97
C VAL A 423 1.18 -19.69 16.30
N GLU A 424 0.86 -18.74 17.17
CA GLU A 424 -0.48 -18.45 17.70
C GLU A 424 -0.75 -16.95 17.70
N GLU A 425 -2.04 -16.59 17.79
CA GLU A 425 -2.48 -15.18 17.90
C GLU A 425 -1.90 -14.53 19.16
N PRO A 426 -1.28 -13.34 19.07
CA PRO A 426 -0.71 -12.66 20.23
C PRO A 426 -1.76 -12.33 21.28
N GLY A 427 -1.49 -12.68 22.54
CA GLY A 427 -2.34 -12.27 23.66
C GLY A 427 -2.22 -10.77 23.94
N VAL A 428 -3.36 -10.13 24.24
CA VAL A 428 -3.43 -8.69 24.55
C VAL A 428 -3.85 -8.47 26.00
N LYS A 429 -3.12 -7.61 26.71
CA LYS A 429 -3.32 -7.39 28.16
C LYS A 429 -4.22 -6.20 28.48
N PHE A 430 -4.31 -5.25 27.56
CA PHE A 430 -5.00 -3.97 27.74
C PHE A 430 -5.90 -3.71 26.55
N PHE A 431 -6.96 -2.94 26.75
CA PHE A 431 -7.68 -2.31 25.66
C PHE A 431 -6.79 -1.22 25.06
N SER A 432 -6.60 -1.31 23.75
CA SER A 432 -5.98 -0.32 22.91
C SER A 432 -7.04 0.22 21.98
N VAL A 433 -7.24 1.54 21.98
CA VAL A 433 -8.20 2.23 21.13
C VAL A 433 -7.43 3.15 20.18
N LYS A 434 -7.68 3.00 18.88
CA LYS A 434 -7.25 3.95 17.85
C LYS A 434 -8.39 4.92 17.59
N GLU A 435 -8.07 6.20 17.50
CA GLU A 435 -8.99 7.28 17.14
C GLU A 435 -8.40 8.09 15.98
N ALA A 436 -9.23 8.52 15.04
CA ALA A 436 -8.82 9.26 13.85
C ALA A 436 -8.73 10.79 14.12
N VAL A 437 -7.83 11.47 13.42
CA VAL A 437 -7.69 12.94 13.43
C VAL A 437 -8.11 13.50 12.08
N LEU A 438 -9.18 14.30 12.09
CA LEU A 438 -9.83 14.82 10.89
C LEU A 438 -9.42 16.27 10.59
N PRO A 439 -9.16 16.64 9.32
CA PRO A 439 -8.64 17.95 8.96
C PRO A 439 -9.74 19.01 8.76
N PHE A 440 -10.99 18.80 9.19
CA PHE A 440 -12.12 19.70 8.89
C PHE A 440 -11.85 21.17 9.26
N VAL A 441 -11.11 21.44 10.34
CA VAL A 441 -10.71 22.80 10.74
C VAL A 441 -9.90 23.54 9.66
N LYS A 442 -9.24 22.81 8.76
CA LYS A 442 -8.49 23.38 7.63
C LYS A 442 -9.39 23.75 6.44
N PHE A 443 -10.63 23.25 6.38
CA PHE A 443 -11.54 23.40 5.24
C PHE A 443 -12.93 23.88 5.69
N ARG A 444 -13.10 25.20 5.80
CA ARG A 444 -14.30 25.83 6.38
C ARG A 444 -15.61 25.56 5.64
N ASP A 445 -15.53 25.34 4.32
CA ASP A 445 -16.70 25.14 3.45
C ASP A 445 -17.00 23.65 3.19
N VAL A 446 -16.33 22.75 3.92
CA VAL A 446 -16.55 21.30 3.84
C VAL A 446 -17.42 20.87 5.01
N ASP A 447 -18.42 20.04 4.70
CA ASP A 447 -19.30 19.46 5.71
C ASP A 447 -18.53 18.43 6.58
N PRO A 448 -18.45 18.61 7.91
CA PRO A 448 -17.70 17.73 8.81
C PRO A 448 -18.45 16.42 9.12
N LEU A 449 -18.89 15.73 8.07
CA LEU A 449 -19.54 14.43 8.15
C LEU A 449 -18.57 13.31 7.79
N LEU A 450 -18.72 12.20 8.50
CA LEU A 450 -18.09 10.93 8.17
C LEU A 450 -18.89 10.24 7.06
N GLY A 451 -18.22 9.36 6.32
CA GLY A 451 -18.85 8.59 5.27
C GLY A 451 -17.93 7.49 4.74
N PRO A 452 -18.25 6.91 3.57
CA PRO A 452 -17.50 5.79 3.02
C PRO A 452 -16.16 6.21 2.38
N GLU A 453 -15.90 7.50 2.23
CA GLU A 453 -14.61 8.04 1.79
C GLU A 453 -13.79 8.53 2.99
N MET A 454 -12.54 8.08 3.07
CA MET A 454 -11.58 8.48 4.11
C MET A 454 -11.18 9.95 3.98
N ARG A 455 -11.14 10.66 5.10
CA ARG A 455 -10.74 12.07 5.18
C ARG A 455 -9.70 12.35 6.26
N SER A 456 -9.48 11.43 7.19
CA SER A 456 -8.52 11.59 8.27
C SER A 456 -7.08 11.68 7.78
N THR A 457 -6.27 12.43 8.51
CA THR A 457 -4.85 12.70 8.20
C THR A 457 -3.88 12.00 9.14
N GLY A 458 -4.39 11.40 10.21
CA GLY A 458 -3.58 10.70 11.20
C GLY A 458 -4.45 10.05 12.26
N GLU A 459 -3.78 9.46 13.25
CA GLU A 459 -4.42 8.69 14.31
C GLU A 459 -3.69 8.84 15.65
N VAL A 460 -4.40 8.54 16.74
CA VAL A 460 -3.87 8.51 18.10
C VAL A 460 -4.28 7.20 18.78
N MET A 461 -3.52 6.80 19.81
CA MET A 461 -3.75 5.55 20.53
C MET A 461 -3.95 5.80 22.02
N GLY A 462 -5.07 5.34 22.57
CA GLY A 462 -5.34 5.28 24.01
C GLY A 462 -5.22 3.86 24.54
N ILE A 463 -4.54 3.67 25.68
CA ILE A 463 -4.31 2.34 26.28
C ILE A 463 -4.75 2.35 27.74
N SER A 464 -5.54 1.34 28.14
CA SER A 464 -5.86 1.05 29.54
C SER A 464 -6.37 -0.37 29.72
N ASP A 465 -6.36 -0.86 30.95
CA ASP A 465 -7.10 -2.04 31.40
C ASP A 465 -8.63 -1.91 31.26
N SER A 466 -9.16 -0.70 31.18
CA SER A 466 -10.58 -0.40 30.96
C SER A 466 -10.82 0.23 29.60
N PHE A 467 -11.75 -0.33 28.82
CA PHE A 467 -12.16 0.22 27.53
C PHE A 467 -12.53 1.70 27.62
N ALA A 468 -13.38 2.08 28.59
CA ALA A 468 -13.85 3.46 28.73
C ALA A 468 -12.69 4.44 28.96
N VAL A 469 -11.67 4.03 29.73
CA VAL A 469 -10.49 4.85 29.99
C VAL A 469 -9.58 4.91 28.74
N ALA A 470 -9.40 3.79 28.04
CA ALA A 470 -8.65 3.76 26.78
C ALA A 470 -9.29 4.66 25.72
N PHE A 471 -10.61 4.57 25.56
CA PHE A 471 -11.39 5.42 24.66
C PHE A 471 -11.31 6.90 25.04
N GLY A 472 -11.50 7.23 26.32
CA GLY A 472 -11.36 8.60 26.80
C GLY A 472 -9.97 9.20 26.57
N LYS A 473 -8.90 8.39 26.68
CA LYS A 473 -7.54 8.82 26.34
C LYS A 473 -7.37 9.08 24.83
N ALA A 474 -7.87 8.19 23.99
CA ALA A 474 -7.80 8.35 22.53
C ALA A 474 -8.56 9.60 22.07
N GLN A 475 -9.79 9.79 22.57
CA GLN A 475 -10.62 10.95 22.27
C GLN A 475 -9.98 12.27 22.76
N ALA A 476 -9.38 12.29 23.95
CA ALA A 476 -8.66 13.47 24.43
C ALA A 476 -7.43 13.80 23.56
N ALA A 477 -6.71 12.78 23.09
CA ALA A 477 -5.53 12.93 22.23
C ALA A 477 -5.88 13.36 20.80
N SER A 478 -7.07 13.03 20.29
CA SER A 478 -7.52 13.43 18.95
C SER A 478 -7.97 14.90 18.87
N GLY A 479 -7.92 15.62 20.00
CA GLY A 479 -8.30 17.03 20.11
C GLY A 479 -9.76 17.27 20.49
N SER A 480 -10.52 16.21 20.80
CA SER A 480 -11.95 16.27 21.12
C SER A 480 -12.24 15.88 22.57
N GLY A 481 -11.56 16.51 23.54
CA GLY A 481 -11.78 16.20 24.96
C GLY A 481 -13.23 16.41 25.43
N LEU A 482 -13.63 15.67 26.47
CA LEU A 482 -14.92 15.89 27.14
C LEU A 482 -15.05 17.36 27.58
N PRO A 483 -16.26 17.96 27.52
CA PRO A 483 -16.48 19.32 27.99
C PRO A 483 -15.98 19.47 29.43
N SER A 484 -15.10 20.45 29.67
CA SER A 484 -14.50 20.75 30.98
C SER A 484 -15.28 21.78 31.78
#